data_AF-A0A1C4ABR2-F1
#
_entry.id   AF-A0A1C4ABR2-F1
#
_cell.length_a   1.000
_cell.length_b   1.000
_cell.length_c   1.000
_cell.angle_alpha   90.00
_cell.angle_beta   90.00
_cell.angle_gamma   90.00
#
_symmetry.space_group_name_H-M   'P 1'
#
loop_
_entity.id
_entity.type
_entity.pdbx_description
1 polymer ?
#
loop_
_entity_poly.entity_id
_entity_poly.type
_entity_poly.pdbx_seq_one_letter_code
_entity_poly.pdbx_strand_id
1 'polypeptide(L)' 'MKGIIISSSERRFGVTSSVSENAKLIFEKMQVEIEIVYLCEMNLSPWSCS' A
#
# COMPACT_ATOMS: atom_id res chain seq x y z
N MET A 1 -2.55 -6.64 16.34
CA MET A 1 -3.57 -5.97 15.48
C MET A 1 -3.04 -5.99 14.06
N LYS A 2 -3.89 -6.13 13.04
CA LYS A 2 -3.45 -6.10 11.63
C LYS A 2 -4.06 -4.89 10.92
N GLY A 3 -3.29 -4.24 10.05
CA GLY A 3 -3.71 -3.11 9.24
C GLY A 3 -3.24 -3.25 7.80
N ILE A 4 -3.89 -2.54 6.88
CA ILE A 4 -3.58 -2.54 5.46
C ILE A 4 -3.38 -1.10 5.01
N ILE A 5 -2.29 -0.84 4.29
CA ILE A 5 -2.07 0.41 3.58
C ILE A 5 -2.31 0.17 2.09
N ILE A 6 -3.30 0.83 1.52
CA ILE A 6 -3.59 0.79 0.09
C ILE A 6 -2.86 1.97 -0.57
N SER A 7 -1.84 1.67 -1.37
CA SER A 7 -1.07 2.67 -2.10
C SER A 7 -1.54 2.74 -3.55
N SER A 8 -2.14 3.88 -3.91
CA SER A 8 -2.51 4.20 -5.31
C SER A 8 -1.36 4.83 -6.10
N SER A 9 -0.11 4.70 -5.62
CA SER A 9 1.04 5.20 -6.37
C SER A 9 1.14 4.44 -7.70
N GLU A 10 1.43 5.16 -8.78
CA GLU A 10 1.61 4.58 -10.12
C GLU A 10 2.80 3.62 -10.21
N ARG A 11 3.67 3.61 -9.19
CA ARG A 11 4.91 2.84 -9.13
C ARG A 11 5.30 2.50 -7.69
N ARG A 12 6.07 1.42 -7.52
CA ARG A 12 6.67 1.00 -6.23
C ARG A 12 7.84 1.87 -5.73
N PHE A 13 8.03 3.04 -6.32
CA PHE A 13 9.10 3.97 -5.96
C PHE A 13 8.63 5.41 -6.11
N GLY A 14 9.23 6.31 -5.33
CA GLY A 14 8.85 7.71 -5.25
C GLY A 14 8.13 8.05 -3.95
N VAL A 15 7.75 9.32 -3.82
CA VAL A 15 7.36 9.93 -2.53
C VAL A 15 6.23 9.15 -1.85
N THR A 16 5.16 8.81 -2.57
CA THR A 16 4.02 8.09 -1.98
C THR A 16 4.39 6.69 -1.48
N SER A 17 5.16 5.92 -2.25
CA SER A 17 5.63 4.60 -1.82
C SER A 17 6.55 4.71 -0.60
N SER A 18 7.48 5.68 -0.58
CA SER A 18 8.34 5.92 0.58
C SER A 18 7.56 6.31 1.83
N VAL A 19 6.47 7.09 1.71
CA VAL A 19 5.60 7.42 2.84
C VAL A 19 4.87 6.16 3.34
N SER A 20 4.36 5.31 2.45
CA SER A 20 3.70 4.04 2.83
C SER A 20 4.65 3.11 3.60
N GLU A 21 5.89 2.94 3.13
CA GLU A 21 6.90 2.12 3.81
C GLU A 21 7.29 2.69 5.18
N ASN A 22 7.49 4.02 5.28
CA ASN A 22 7.78 4.65 6.57
C ASN A 22 6.60 4.53 7.56
N ALA A 23 5.36 4.67 7.07
CA ALA A 23 4.18 4.47 7.90
C ALA A 23 4.10 3.04 8.44
N LYS A 24 4.36 2.03 7.60
CA LYS A 24 4.46 0.62 8.02
C LYS A 24 5.46 0.45 9.16
N LEU A 25 6.67 0.99 9.02
CA LEU A 25 7.71 0.89 10.06
C LEU A 25 7.27 1.52 11.41
N ILE A 26 6.52 2.63 11.37
CA ILE A 26 5.99 3.27 12.59
C ILE A 26 4.95 2.38 13.25
N PHE A 27 4.02 1.81 12.49
CA PHE A 27 2.98 0.93 13.01
C PHE A 27 3.52 -0.41 13.52
N GLU A 28 4.53 -0.97 12.87
CA GLU A 28 5.20 -2.19 13.33
C GLU A 28 5.88 -1.99 14.69
N LYS A 29 6.46 -0.81 14.95
CA LYS A 29 6.98 -0.44 16.28
C LYS A 29 5.89 -0.41 17.36
N MET A 30 4.64 -0.20 16.96
CA MET A 30 3.46 -0.24 17.84
C MET A 30 2.82 -1.63 17.92
N GLN A 31 3.52 -2.69 17.46
CA GLN A 31 3.03 -4.07 17.40
C GLN A 31 1.77 -4.23 16.52
N VAL A 32 1.63 -3.38 15.51
CA VAL A 32 0.61 -3.51 14.46
C VAL A 32 1.28 -4.08 13.22
N GLU A 33 0.84 -5.26 12.79
CA GLU A 33 1.30 -5.88 11.55
C GLU A 33 0.66 -5.16 10.36
N ILE A 34 1.47 -4.62 9.45
CA ILE A 34 1.00 -3.86 8.29
C ILE A 34 1.38 -4.55 6.98
N GLU A 35 0.38 -4.77 6.15
CA GLU A 35 0.55 -5.14 4.74
C GLU A 35 0.36 -3.90 3.85
N ILE A 36 1.26 -3.69 2.89
CA ILE A 36 1.13 -2.63 1.90
C ILE A 36 0.71 -3.26 0.57
N VAL A 37 -0.44 -2.81 0.06
CA VAL A 37 -0.99 -3.22 -1.22
C VAL A 37 -0.75 -2.11 -2.23
N TYR A 38 0.04 -2.39 -3.26
CA TYR A 38 0.33 -1.46 -4.35
C TYR A 38 -0.63 -1.69 -5.51
N LEU A 39 -1.58 -0.78 -5.71
CA LEU A 39 -2.61 -0.94 -6.74
C LEU A 39 -2.03 -0.98 -8.16
N CYS A 40 -0.88 -0.33 -8.40
CA CYS A 40 -0.19 -0.35 -9.70
C CYS A 40 0.35 -1.72 -10.12
N GLU A 41 0.51 -2.65 -9.18
CA GLU A 41 0.97 -4.02 -9.48
C GLU A 41 -0.16 -5.03 -9.52
N MET A 42 -1.34 -4.62 -9.08
CA MET A 42 -2.50 -5.46 -9.16
C MET A 42 -3.04 -5.38 -10.59
N ASN A 43 -3.37 -6.54 -11.16
CA ASN A 43 -4.15 -6.58 -12.40
C ASN A 43 -5.62 -6.26 -12.07
N LEU A 44 -5.85 -5.00 -11.71
CA LEU A 44 -7.17 -4.44 -11.55
C LEU A 44 -7.64 -4.11 -12.94
N SER A 45 -8.45 -5.00 -13.53
CA SER A 45 -9.33 -4.58 -14.60
C SER A 45 -10.06 -3.33 -14.10
N PRO A 46 -9.90 -2.15 -14.73
CA PRO A 46 -10.88 -1.10 -14.54
C PRO A 46 -12.16 -1.74 -15.06
N TRP A 47 -13.09 -2.02 -14.16
CA TRP A 47 -14.34 -2.74 -14.42
C TRP A 47 -14.78 -2.61 -15.88
N SER A 48 -14.81 -3.74 -16.61
CA SER A 48 -15.73 -3.89 -17.73
C SER A 48 -17.15 -4.00 -17.14
N CYS A 49 -17.68 -2.88 -16.67
CA CYS A 49 -19.12 -2.70 -16.67
C CYS A 49 -19.49 -2.31 -18.10
N SER A 50 -20.34 -3.15 -18.71
CA SER A 50 -20.82 -3.17 -20.12
C SER A 50 -19.86 -3.74 -21.17
#